data_AF-A0A285NRE2-F1
#
_entry.id   AF-A0A285NRE2-F1
#
_cell.length_a   1.000
_cell.length_b   1.000
_cell.length_c   1.000
_cell.angle_alpha   90.00
_cell.angle_beta   90.00
_cell.angle_gamma   90.00
#
_symmetry.space_group_name_H-M   'P 1'
#
loop_
_entity.id
_entity.type
_entity.pdbx_description
1 polymer ?
#
loop_
_entity_poly.entity_id
_entity_poly.type
_entity_poly.pdbx_seq_one_letter_code
_entity_poly.pdbx_strand_id
1 'polypeptide(L)'
;MYINLLAMFLYVYNFLLMKIRELTNQQKDFLKRILEVEDLPEGEDISAFLQLKGYTLYECINCGKLIFHDNYEFWNLSECCDDNSKLTDKGLICEVCYSKSFENLKDWVFFRPTWIKDVDFGKGV
;
A
#
# COMPACT_ATOMS: atom_id res chain seq x y z
N MET A 1 -3.31 -10.46 -31.62
CA MET A 1 -3.68 -9.79 -30.36
C MET A 1 -3.23 -10.63 -29.14
N TYR A 2 -1.94 -11.03 -29.09
CA TYR A 2 -1.38 -11.90 -28.04
C TYR A 2 -0.22 -11.26 -27.26
N ILE A 3 0.26 -10.09 -27.70
CA ILE A 3 1.43 -9.41 -27.12
C ILE A 3 1.09 -8.81 -25.74
N ASN A 4 -0.16 -8.36 -25.52
CA ASN A 4 -0.56 -7.74 -24.26
C ASN A 4 -0.68 -8.72 -23.09
N LEU A 5 -1.11 -9.97 -23.32
CA LEU A 5 -1.21 -10.96 -22.23
C LEU A 5 0.16 -11.40 -21.71
N LEU A 6 1.15 -11.52 -22.59
CA LEU A 6 2.53 -11.86 -22.22
C LEU A 6 3.22 -10.72 -21.48
N ALA A 7 3.01 -9.47 -21.91
CA ALA A 7 3.52 -8.29 -21.21
C ALA A 7 2.88 -8.16 -19.81
N MET A 8 1.57 -8.36 -19.69
CA MET A 8 0.86 -8.32 -18.42
C MET A 8 1.31 -9.45 -17.48
N PHE A 9 1.50 -10.67 -18.01
CA PHE A 9 2.05 -11.78 -17.23
C PHE A 9 3.48 -11.50 -16.78
N LEU A 10 4.36 -11.02 -17.66
CA LEU A 10 5.74 -10.67 -17.31
C LEU A 10 5.81 -9.50 -16.32
N TYR A 11 4.88 -8.55 -16.38
CA TYR A 11 4.80 -7.43 -15.45
C TYR A 11 4.37 -7.90 -14.07
N VAL A 12 3.28 -8.68 -13.98
CA VAL A 12 2.79 -9.27 -12.73
C VAL A 12 3.83 -10.23 -12.11
N TYR A 13 4.55 -11.02 -12.93
CA TYR A 13 5.58 -11.93 -12.42
C TYR A 13 6.87 -11.22 -11.98
N ASN A 14 7.29 -10.15 -12.67
CA ASN A 14 8.45 -9.35 -12.22
C ASN A 14 8.13 -8.57 -10.94
N PHE A 15 6.88 -8.14 -10.77
CA PHE A 15 6.43 -7.41 -9.60
C PHE A 15 6.55 -8.24 -8.30
N LEU A 16 6.29 -9.53 -8.38
CA LEU A 16 6.43 -10.50 -7.28
C LEU A 16 7.88 -10.91 -6.97
N LEU A 17 8.87 -10.31 -7.66
CA LEU A 17 10.28 -10.71 -7.57
C LEU A 17 11.25 -9.53 -7.37
N MET A 18 10.73 -8.31 -7.14
CA MET A 18 11.57 -7.13 -6.95
C MET A 18 12.46 -7.31 -5.72
N LYS A 19 13.77 -7.30 -5.94
CA LYS A 19 14.74 -7.42 -4.86
C LYS A 19 14.89 -6.11 -4.13
N ILE A 20 15.10 -6.18 -2.82
CA ILE A 20 15.33 -4.98 -1.98
C ILE A 20 16.50 -4.14 -2.52
N ARG A 21 17.54 -4.77 -3.09
CA ARG A 21 18.66 -4.06 -3.72
C ARG A 21 18.30 -3.15 -4.89
N GLU A 22 17.16 -3.41 -5.54
CA GLU A 22 16.69 -2.65 -6.71
C GLU A 22 15.95 -1.37 -6.31
N LEU A 23 15.62 -1.22 -5.02
CA LEU A 23 15.07 -0.01 -4.48
C LEU A 23 16.09 1.13 -4.49
N THR A 24 15.61 2.35 -4.67
CA THR A 24 16.42 3.55 -4.51
C THR A 24 16.83 3.71 -3.05
N ASN A 25 17.93 4.42 -2.79
CA ASN A 25 18.36 4.68 -1.40
C ASN A 25 17.26 5.38 -0.58
N GLN A 26 16.52 6.31 -1.20
CA GLN A 26 15.39 6.98 -0.53
C GLN A 26 14.28 6.00 -0.11
N GLN A 27 13.95 5.03 -0.98
CA GLN A 27 12.97 3.99 -0.68
C GLN A 27 13.46 3.06 0.45
N LYS A 28 14.76 2.72 0.45
CA LYS A 28 15.38 1.92 1.49
C LYS A 28 15.38 2.64 2.83
N ASP A 29 15.78 3.90 2.87
CA ASP A 29 15.79 4.72 4.09
C ASP A 29 14.36 4.88 4.66
N PHE A 30 13.38 5.04 3.77
CA PHE A 30 11.97 5.06 4.15
C PHE A 30 11.54 3.74 4.79
N LEU A 31 11.83 2.59 4.18
CA LEU A 31 11.52 1.28 4.72
C LEU A 31 12.19 1.02 6.07
N LYS A 32 13.49 1.34 6.19
CA LYS A 32 14.24 1.21 7.44
C LYS A 32 13.56 1.96 8.59
N ARG A 33 13.09 3.18 8.30
CA ARG A 33 12.39 4.01 9.28
C ARG A 33 11.01 3.44 9.66
N ILE A 34 10.20 3.04 8.69
CA ILE A 34 8.85 2.51 8.96
C ILE A 34 8.91 1.16 9.69
N LEU A 35 9.87 0.30 9.33
CA LEU A 35 10.01 -1.04 9.88
C LEU A 35 10.94 -1.11 11.11
N GLU A 36 11.51 0.03 11.52
CA GLU A 36 12.45 0.16 12.64
C GLU A 36 13.63 -0.82 12.56
N VAL A 37 14.26 -0.91 11.39
CA VAL A 37 15.43 -1.79 11.15
C VAL A 37 16.66 -0.99 10.71
N GLU A 38 17.84 -1.39 11.19
CA GLU A 38 19.11 -0.77 10.79
C GLU A 38 19.51 -1.17 9.36
N ASP A 39 19.32 -2.45 9.01
CA ASP A 39 19.72 -3.02 7.73
C ASP A 39 18.58 -3.77 7.06
N LEU A 40 18.52 -3.67 5.73
CA LEU A 40 17.56 -4.40 4.90
C LEU A 40 18.22 -5.62 4.27
N PRO A 41 17.51 -6.76 4.16
CA PRO A 41 18.06 -7.96 3.52
C PRO A 41 18.09 -7.80 1.99
N GLU A 42 19.15 -7.18 1.47
CA GLU A 42 19.29 -6.76 0.05
C GLU A 42 19.02 -7.86 -1.00
N GLY A 43 19.23 -9.13 -0.64
CA GLY A 43 18.99 -10.29 -1.52
C GLY A 43 17.56 -10.84 -1.51
N GLU A 44 16.72 -10.39 -0.58
CA GLU A 44 15.34 -10.85 -0.45
C GLU A 44 14.39 -10.09 -1.39
N ASP A 45 13.29 -10.76 -1.72
CA ASP A 45 12.17 -10.14 -2.41
C ASP A 45 11.43 -9.21 -1.44
N ILE A 46 11.08 -8.01 -1.91
CA ILE A 46 10.43 -6.99 -1.08
C ILE A 46 9.06 -7.45 -0.59
N SER A 47 8.27 -8.14 -1.41
CA SER A 47 6.94 -8.61 -1.04
C SER A 47 7.04 -9.68 0.05
N ALA A 48 7.96 -10.62 -0.09
CA ALA A 48 8.21 -11.65 0.91
C ALA A 48 8.69 -11.05 2.25
N PHE A 49 9.62 -10.10 2.20
CA PHE A 49 10.13 -9.43 3.40
C PHE A 49 9.03 -8.65 4.13
N LEU A 50 8.22 -7.88 3.40
CA LEU A 50 7.08 -7.15 3.97
C LEU A 50 6.05 -8.10 4.57
N GLN A 51 5.76 -9.21 3.89
CA GLN A 51 4.80 -10.21 4.38
C GLN A 51 5.24 -10.86 5.69
N LEU A 52 6.55 -11.16 5.85
CA LEU A 52 7.10 -11.66 7.11
C LEU A 52 6.95 -10.65 8.26
N LYS A 53 6.87 -9.36 7.94
CA LYS A 53 6.65 -8.27 8.90
C LYS A 53 5.18 -7.93 9.11
N GLY A 54 4.25 -8.64 8.47
CA GLY A 54 2.80 -8.42 8.58
C GLY A 54 2.22 -7.42 7.58
N TYR A 55 2.99 -7.03 6.55
CA TYR A 55 2.57 -6.07 5.54
C TYR A 55 2.25 -6.75 4.21
N THR A 56 1.26 -6.25 3.48
CA THR A 56 1.02 -6.65 2.07
C THR A 56 1.47 -5.53 1.15
N LEU A 57 2.20 -5.89 0.09
CA LEU A 57 2.58 -4.96 -0.98
C LEU A 57 1.53 -4.97 -2.09
N TYR A 58 1.26 -3.78 -2.64
CA TYR A 58 0.34 -3.53 -3.74
C TYR A 58 0.93 -2.57 -4.75
N GLU A 59 0.30 -2.56 -5.91
CA GLU A 59 0.50 -1.55 -6.94
C GLU A 59 -0.76 -0.69 -7.07
N CYS A 60 -0.59 0.63 -7.16
CA CYS A 60 -1.67 1.52 -7.54
C CYS A 60 -2.03 1.30 -9.01
N ILE A 61 -3.25 0.89 -9.33
CA ILE A 61 -3.72 0.71 -10.71
C ILE A 61 -3.58 2.01 -11.52
N ASN A 62 -3.75 3.18 -10.89
CA ASN A 62 -3.76 4.45 -11.58
C ASN A 62 -2.36 4.98 -11.97
N CYS A 63 -1.33 4.67 -11.18
CA CYS A 63 0.01 5.25 -11.39
C CYS A 63 1.18 4.26 -11.31
N GLY A 64 0.91 2.98 -11.08
CA GLY A 64 1.93 1.92 -11.01
C GLY A 64 2.85 2.01 -9.78
N LYS A 65 2.50 2.82 -8.78
CA LYS A 65 3.35 3.06 -7.60
C LYS A 65 3.12 2.00 -6.54
N LEU A 66 4.22 1.62 -5.88
CA LEU A 66 4.26 0.64 -4.82
C LEU A 66 3.72 1.22 -3.51
N ILE A 67 2.77 0.50 -2.92
CA ILE A 67 2.13 0.83 -1.65
C ILE A 67 2.20 -0.42 -0.79
N PHE A 68 2.49 -0.29 0.49
CA PHE A 68 2.36 -1.40 1.42
C PHE A 68 1.44 -1.03 2.58
N HIS A 69 0.73 -2.01 3.13
CA HIS A 69 -0.23 -1.82 4.22
C HIS A 69 -0.04 -2.89 5.29
N ASP A 70 -0.41 -2.60 6.53
CA ASP A 70 -0.40 -3.57 7.66
C ASP A 70 -1.81 -3.93 8.16
N ASN A 71 -2.85 -3.57 7.38
CA ASN A 71 -4.29 -3.62 7.71
C ASN A 71 -4.80 -2.48 8.62
N TYR A 72 -3.94 -1.57 9.05
CA TYR A 72 -4.32 -0.37 9.79
C TYR A 72 -3.97 0.89 9.00
N GLU A 73 -2.70 1.03 8.64
CA GLU A 73 -2.15 2.12 7.84
C GLU A 73 -1.62 1.60 6.50
N PHE A 74 -1.43 2.53 5.55
CA PHE A 74 -0.68 2.25 4.34
C PHE A 74 0.38 3.32 4.12
N TRP A 75 1.47 2.90 3.48
CA TRP A 75 2.59 3.76 3.15
C TRP A 75 2.90 3.66 1.68
N ASN A 76 3.17 4.81 1.09
CA ASN A 76 3.62 4.87 -0.29
C ASN A 76 5.15 4.69 -0.28
N LEU A 77 5.65 3.65 -0.93
CA LEU A 77 7.10 3.47 -1.09
C LEU A 77 7.68 4.59 -1.97
N SER A 78 6.85 5.26 -2.77
CA SER A 78 7.18 6.46 -3.54
C SER A 78 5.94 7.33 -3.72
N GLU A 79 6.10 8.61 -4.06
CA GLU A 79 4.97 9.52 -4.29
C GLU A 79 3.93 8.90 -5.22
N CYS A 80 2.68 8.84 -4.74
CA CYS A 80 1.56 8.19 -5.39
C CYS A 80 0.48 9.23 -5.70
N CYS A 81 -0.35 8.97 -6.71
CA CYS A 81 -1.30 9.94 -7.26
C CYS A 81 -2.45 10.43 -6.34
N ASP A 82 -2.58 9.97 -5.08
CA ASP A 82 -3.80 10.27 -4.29
C ASP A 82 -3.65 10.46 -2.78
N ASP A 83 -2.59 10.12 -2.06
CA ASP A 83 -2.54 10.17 -0.57
C ASP A 83 -3.63 9.48 0.27
N ASN A 84 -4.95 9.66 0.07
CA ASN A 84 -6.02 9.18 0.96
C ASN A 84 -6.55 7.78 0.62
N SER A 85 -6.43 7.40 -0.65
CA SER A 85 -6.99 6.16 -1.19
C SER A 85 -6.16 5.62 -2.35
N LYS A 86 -6.20 4.30 -2.54
CA LYS A 86 -5.45 3.58 -3.57
C LYS A 86 -6.32 2.47 -4.11
N LEU A 87 -6.59 2.50 -5.42
CA LEU A 87 -7.19 1.36 -6.10
C LEU A 87 -6.10 0.36 -6.47
N THR A 88 -6.23 -0.87 -6.01
CA THR A 88 -5.32 -1.99 -6.27
C THR A 88 -6.08 -3.14 -6.95
N ASP A 89 -5.35 -4.15 -7.39
CA ASP A 89 -5.92 -5.38 -7.97
C ASP A 89 -6.81 -6.15 -6.97
N LYS A 90 -6.59 -5.96 -5.66
CA LYS A 90 -7.39 -6.58 -4.60
C LYS A 90 -8.52 -5.69 -4.06
N GLY A 91 -8.67 -4.47 -4.58
CA GLY A 91 -9.76 -3.55 -4.23
C GLY A 91 -9.28 -2.17 -3.82
N LEU A 92 -10.14 -1.42 -3.12
CA LEU A 92 -9.84 -0.07 -2.66
C LEU A 92 -9.20 -0.11 -1.28
N ILE A 93 -7.98 0.41 -1.17
CA ILE A 93 -7.33 0.75 0.11
C ILE A 93 -7.68 2.20 0.40
N CYS A 94 -8.22 2.51 1.57
CA CYS A 94 -8.67 3.87 1.90
C CYS A 94 -8.51 4.11 3.40
N GLU A 95 -7.70 5.12 3.76
CA GLU A 95 -7.29 5.41 5.14
C GLU A 95 -8.53 5.63 6.03
N VAL A 96 -9.47 6.42 5.52
CA VAL A 96 -10.74 6.72 6.20
C VAL A 96 -11.67 5.50 6.22
N CYS A 97 -11.61 4.63 5.22
CA CYS A 97 -12.51 3.48 5.13
C CYS A 97 -12.10 2.36 6.09
N TYR A 98 -10.79 2.16 6.32
CA TYR A 98 -10.29 1.21 7.33
C TYR A 98 -10.58 1.66 8.75
N SER A 99 -10.67 2.96 9.00
CA SER A 99 -11.13 3.49 10.28
C SER A 99 -12.58 3.09 10.62
N LYS A 100 -13.35 2.58 9.63
CA LYS A 100 -14.74 2.12 9.77
C LYS A 100 -14.92 0.60 9.60
N SER A 101 -13.86 -0.21 9.59
CA SER A 101 -14.00 -1.68 9.68
C SER A 101 -14.56 -2.07 11.05
N PHE A 102 -15.22 -3.23 11.18
CA PHE A 102 -15.83 -3.64 12.45
C PHE A 102 -14.77 -3.81 13.55
N GLU A 103 -13.57 -4.25 13.17
CA GLU A 103 -12.41 -4.37 14.06
C GLU A 103 -11.91 -3.00 14.55
N ASN A 104 -11.86 -1.98 13.69
CA ASN A 104 -11.35 -0.64 14.02
C ASN A 104 -12.45 0.30 14.55
N LEU A 105 -13.72 -0.08 14.42
CA LEU A 105 -14.88 0.72 14.86
C LEU A 105 -14.83 1.01 16.36
N LYS A 106 -14.28 0.08 17.15
CA LYS A 106 -14.15 0.23 18.59
C LYS A 106 -13.29 1.45 18.93
N ASP A 107 -12.15 1.62 18.28
CA ASP A 107 -11.25 2.75 18.52
C ASP A 107 -11.79 4.04 17.89
N TRP A 108 -12.52 3.94 16.77
CA TRP A 108 -13.18 5.07 16.12
C TRP A 108 -14.27 5.73 16.96
N VAL A 109 -15.07 4.94 17.69
CA VAL A 109 -16.12 5.45 18.58
C VAL A 109 -15.53 6.28 19.71
N PHE A 110 -14.32 5.96 20.19
CA PHE A 110 -13.67 6.68 21.29
C PHE A 110 -12.73 7.80 20.83
N PHE A 111 -12.17 7.72 19.63
CA PHE A 111 -11.12 8.63 19.14
C PHE A 111 -11.37 9.20 17.74
N ARG A 112 -12.62 9.55 17.43
CA ARG A 112 -12.96 10.19 16.15
C ARG A 112 -12.05 11.40 15.87
N PRO A 113 -11.16 11.36 14.85
CA PRO A 113 -10.27 12.45 14.53
C PRO A 113 -11.04 13.69 14.05
N THR A 114 -10.62 14.88 14.49
CA THR A 114 -11.33 16.16 14.26
C THR A 114 -11.31 16.64 12.80
N TRP A 115 -10.43 16.07 11.96
CA TRP A 115 -10.32 16.38 10.54
C TRP A 115 -11.24 15.54 9.66
N ILE A 116 -11.97 14.57 10.22
CA ILE A 116 -12.96 13.77 9.48
C ILE A 116 -14.22 14.61 9.26
N LYS A 117 -14.41 15.05 8.01
CA LYS A 117 -15.65 15.66 7.54
C LYS A 117 -16.73 14.58 7.39
N ASP A 118 -17.92 14.85 7.91
CA ASP A 118 -19.09 14.02 7.65
C ASP A 118 -19.39 14.04 6.15
N VAL A 119 -19.37 12.87 5.52
CA VAL A 119 -19.81 12.71 4.14
C VAL A 119 -21.33 12.49 4.18
N ASP A 120 -22.07 13.52 3.80
CA ASP A 120 -23.51 13.45 3.58
C ASP A 120 -23.78 12.84 2.20
N PHE A 121 -24.21 11.58 2.17
CA PHE A 121 -24.66 10.92 0.93
C PHE A 121 -26.03 11.42 0.44
N GLY A 122 -26.58 12.45 1.08
CA GLY A 122 -27.93 12.95 0.91
C GLY A 122 -28.23 13.77 -0.36
N LYS A 123 -27.30 13.95 -1.31
CA LYS A 123 -27.61 14.45 -2.66
C LYS A 123 -26.63 13.88 -3.69
N GLY A 124 -27.10 12.92 -4.47
CA GLY A 124 -26.30 12.20 -5.46
C GLY A 124 -25.69 13.09 -6.53
N VAL A 125 -24.47 12.72 -6.93
CA VAL A 125 -23.94 12.73 -8.29
C VAL A 125 -23.04 11.51 -8.41
#